data_AF-A0A8T5M834-F1
#
_entry.id   AF-A0A8T5M834-F1
#
_cell.length_a   1.000
_cell.length_b   1.000
_cell.length_c   1.000
_cell.angle_alpha   90.00
_cell.angle_beta   90.00
_cell.angle_gamma   90.00
#
_symmetry.space_group_name_H-M   'P 1'
#
loop_
_entity.id
_entity.type
_entity.pdbx_description
1 polymer ?
#
loop_
_entity_poly.entity_id
_entity_poly.type
_entity_poly.pdbx_seq_one_letter_code
_entity_poly.pdbx_strand_id
1 'polypeptide(L)'
;MTITKDAEEVLVFLYKEYTKPDFVGLSLEQIHKITSWASDRISRAIAYLYQNKFISLEGDTNFFKGFIIMGLLPEGVNTVENKNKFKKHFNHVIDLKFYQFSWGASEK
;
A
#
# COMPACT_ATOMS: atom_id res chain seq x y z
N MET A 1 6.26 4.06 -13.66
CA MET A 1 5.41 4.48 -12.53
C MET A 1 6.26 5.22 -11.50
N THR A 2 5.66 6.11 -10.71
CA THR A 2 6.35 6.87 -9.65
C THR A 2 6.15 6.20 -8.29
N ILE A 3 7.07 6.41 -7.34
CA ILE A 3 6.97 5.86 -5.98
C ILE A 3 5.66 6.26 -5.28
N THR A 4 5.17 7.48 -5.53
CA THR A 4 3.92 7.98 -4.97
C THR A 4 2.71 7.20 -5.50
N LYS A 5 2.68 6.87 -6.80
CA LYS A 5 1.62 6.06 -7.39
C LYS A 5 1.69 4.61 -6.91
N ASP A 6 2.89 4.06 -6.78
CA ASP A 6 3.07 2.71 -6.25
C ASP A 6 2.59 2.61 -4.80
N ALA A 7 2.98 3.57 -3.96
CA ALA A 7 2.55 3.65 -2.57
C ALA A 7 1.04 3.84 -2.42
N GLU A 8 0.43 4.65 -3.27
CA GLU A 8 -1.02 4.83 -3.33
C GLU A 8 -1.75 3.53 -3.58
N GLU A 9 -1.38 2.80 -4.63
CA GLU A 9 -2.01 1.54 -4.96
C GLU A 9 -1.86 0.54 -3.82
N VAL A 10 -0.67 0.45 -3.21
CA VAL A 10 -0.45 -0.41 -2.06
C VAL A 10 -1.30 0.02 -0.86
N LEU A 11 -1.42 1.31 -0.57
CA LEU A 11 -2.26 1.83 0.52
C LEU A 11 -3.74 1.48 0.32
N VAL A 12 -4.26 1.69 -0.89
CA VAL A 12 -5.66 1.40 -1.23
C VAL A 12 -5.92 -0.11 -1.16
N PHE A 13 -4.97 -0.92 -1.63
CA PHE A 13 -5.04 -2.37 -1.51
C PHE A 13 -5.08 -2.81 -0.04
N LEU A 14 -4.15 -2.30 0.78
CA LEU A 14 -4.11 -2.58 2.20
C LEU A 14 -5.41 -2.18 2.90
N TYR A 15 -6.01 -1.05 2.55
CA TYR A 15 -7.30 -0.64 3.11
C TYR A 15 -8.43 -1.61 2.75
N LYS A 16 -8.47 -2.09 1.51
CA LYS A 16 -9.46 -3.09 1.06
C LYS A 16 -9.27 -4.46 1.72
N GLU A 17 -8.03 -4.87 2.01
CA GLU A 17 -7.75 -6.13 2.71
C GLU A 17 -7.95 -6.01 4.22
N TYR A 18 -7.52 -4.91 4.84
CA TYR A 18 -7.63 -4.65 6.28
C TYR A 18 -9.09 -4.58 6.76
N THR A 19 -10.02 -4.21 5.88
CA THR A 19 -11.46 -4.18 6.18
C THR A 19 -12.12 -5.57 6.16
N LYS A 20 -11.37 -6.62 5.82
CA LYS A 20 -11.85 -8.02 5.86
C LYS A 20 -11.57 -8.66 7.22
N PRO A 21 -12.45 -9.54 7.72
CA PRO A 21 -12.33 -10.14 9.05
C PRO A 21 -11.16 -11.12 9.22
N ASP A 22 -10.54 -11.56 8.13
CA ASP A 22 -9.47 -12.56 8.06
C ASP A 22 -8.08 -11.96 7.77
N PHE A 23 -7.92 -10.63 7.87
CA PHE A 23 -6.63 -9.99 7.66
C PHE A 23 -5.62 -10.41 8.74
N VAL A 24 -4.53 -11.06 8.31
CA VAL A 24 -3.45 -11.57 9.18
C VAL A 24 -2.10 -10.89 8.93
N GLY A 25 -2.10 -9.79 8.17
CA GLY A 25 -0.89 -9.11 7.73
C GLY A 25 -0.40 -9.56 6.35
N LEU A 26 0.48 -8.76 5.74
CA LEU A 26 0.98 -8.98 4.38
C LEU A 26 2.51 -8.89 4.30
N SER A 27 3.13 -9.94 3.79
CA SER A 27 4.56 -9.99 3.52
C SER A 27 4.91 -9.43 2.14
N LEU A 28 6.19 -9.10 1.96
CA LEU A 28 6.76 -8.72 0.65
C LEU A 28 6.46 -9.76 -0.44
N GLU A 29 6.55 -11.05 -0.11
CA GLU A 29 6.29 -12.15 -1.05
C GLU A 29 4.81 -12.20 -1.47
N GLN A 30 3.88 -11.97 -0.55
CA GLN A 30 2.45 -11.93 -0.87
C GLN A 30 2.13 -10.75 -1.79
N ILE A 31 2.68 -9.56 -1.50
CA ILE A 31 2.51 -8.39 -2.37
C ILE A 31 3.13 -8.65 -3.75
N HIS A 32 4.30 -9.28 -3.80
CA HIS A 32 4.93 -9.68 -5.06
C HIS A 32 4.02 -10.61 -5.87
N LYS A 33 3.43 -11.62 -5.24
CA LYS A 33 2.49 -12.54 -5.90
C LYS A 33 1.24 -11.84 -6.45
N ILE A 34 0.72 -10.84 -5.74
CA ILE A 34 -0.48 -10.09 -6.13
C ILE A 34 -0.18 -9.11 -7.27
N THR A 35 0.94 -8.40 -7.18
CA THR A 35 1.26 -7.27 -8.07
C THR A 35 2.15 -7.66 -9.24
N SER A 36 2.89 -8.77 -9.12
CA SER A 36 4.02 -9.14 -9.99
C SER A 36 5.13 -8.08 -10.07
N TRP A 37 5.15 -7.11 -9.14
CA TRP A 37 6.15 -6.06 -9.11
C TRP A 37 7.49 -6.55 -8.59
N ALA A 38 8.58 -6.03 -9.13
CA ALA A 38 9.91 -6.28 -8.58
C ALA A 38 10.00 -5.89 -7.10
N SER A 39 10.74 -6.67 -6.31
CA SER A 39 10.83 -6.49 -4.85
C SER A 39 11.30 -5.09 -4.46
N ASP A 40 12.22 -4.49 -5.22
CA ASP A 40 12.73 -3.14 -4.97
C ASP A 40 11.64 -2.07 -5.11
N ARG A 41 10.72 -2.25 -6.07
CA ARG A 41 9.57 -1.37 -6.27
C ARG A 41 8.61 -1.45 -5.09
N ILE A 42 8.31 -2.66 -4.63
CA ILE A 42 7.45 -2.88 -3.46
C ILE A 42 8.12 -2.30 -2.20
N SER A 43 9.40 -2.61 -1.96
CA SER A 43 10.15 -2.09 -0.81
C SER A 43 10.15 -0.55 -0.76
N ARG A 44 10.30 0.12 -1.91
CA ARG A 44 10.21 1.59 -2.00
C ARG A 44 8.81 2.10 -1.64
N ALA A 45 7.75 1.47 -2.17
CA ALA A 45 6.37 1.84 -1.86
C ALA A 45 6.09 1.68 -0.35
N ILE A 46 6.49 0.56 0.24
CA ILE A 46 6.34 0.29 1.68
C ILE A 46 7.15 1.28 2.52
N ALA A 47 8.38 1.59 2.13
CA ALA A 47 9.20 2.59 2.82
C ALA A 47 8.51 3.96 2.84
N TYR A 48 7.92 4.38 1.71
CA TYR A 48 7.15 5.63 1.63
C TYR A 48 5.95 5.62 2.60
N LEU A 49 5.16 4.54 2.61
CA LEU A 49 3.99 4.43 3.48
C LEU A 49 4.37 4.42 4.97
N TYR A 50 5.45 3.73 5.31
CA TYR A 50 5.96 3.66 6.68
C TYR A 50 6.47 5.03 7.16
N GLN A 51 7.26 5.73 6.34
CA GLN A 51 7.76 7.07 6.66
C GLN A 51 6.63 8.10 6.86
N ASN A 52 5.52 7.95 6.13
CA ASN A 52 4.32 8.76 6.29
C ASN A 52 3.40 8.30 7.44
N LYS A 53 3.79 7.27 8.20
CA LYS A 53 3.02 6.70 9.31
C LYS A 53 1.64 6.19 8.89
N PHE A 54 1.53 5.63 7.68
CA PHE A 54 0.28 5.07 7.17
C PHE A 54 0.11 3.59 7.54
N ILE A 55 1.20 2.86 7.73
CA ILE A 55 1.22 1.42 7.99
C ILE A 55 2.05 1.08 9.23
N SER A 56 1.72 -0.03 9.87
CA SER A 56 2.57 -0.67 10.88
C SER A 56 3.31 -1.86 10.27
N LEU A 57 4.56 -2.06 10.70
CA LEU A 57 5.42 -3.15 10.26
C LEU A 57 5.91 -3.96 11.46
N GLU A 58 6.03 -5.26 11.27
CA GLU A 58 6.78 -6.17 12.14
C GLU A 58 7.97 -6.76 11.35
N GLY A 59 9.11 -6.95 12.03
CA GLY A 59 10.34 -7.46 11.42
C GLY A 59 11.41 -6.39 11.16
N ASP A 60 12.28 -6.63 10.18
CA ASP A 60 13.39 -5.73 9.87
C ASP A 60 12.86 -4.48 9.14
N THR A 61 13.19 -3.30 9.67
CA THR A 61 12.87 -2.02 9.03
C THR A 61 13.75 -1.73 7.83
N ASN A 62 14.78 -2.54 7.60
CA ASN A 62 15.44 -2.66 6.31
C ASN A 62 14.51 -3.38 5.34
N PHE A 63 13.75 -2.61 4.56
CA PHE A 63 12.70 -3.05 3.63
C PHE A 63 13.13 -4.09 2.56
N PHE A 64 14.42 -4.44 2.49
CA PHE A 64 14.97 -5.47 1.62
C PHE A 64 15.25 -6.81 2.33
N LYS A 65 15.17 -6.84 3.67
CA LYS A 65 15.49 -8.00 4.52
C LYS A 65 14.28 -8.73 5.10
N GLY A 66 13.08 -8.29 4.72
CA GLY A 66 11.82 -8.92 5.10
C GLY A 66 11.08 -8.15 6.20
N PHE A 67 9.80 -7.93 5.95
CA PHE A 67 8.86 -7.29 6.87
C PHE A 67 7.47 -7.91 6.67
N ILE A 68 6.63 -7.76 7.69
CA ILE A 68 5.20 -8.05 7.61
C ILE A 68 4.45 -6.74 7.88
N ILE A 69 3.55 -6.37 6.98
CA ILE A 69 2.65 -5.25 7.18
C ILE A 69 1.52 -5.72 8.09
N MET A 70 1.51 -5.23 9.32
CA MET A 70 0.56 -5.68 10.34
C MET A 70 -0.80 -4.97 10.25
N GLY A 71 -0.87 -3.86 9.51
CA GLY A 71 -2.12 -3.16 9.25
C GLY A 71 -1.92 -1.69 8.93
N LEU A 72 -3.06 -0.98 8.93
CA LEU A 72 -3.11 0.46 8.76
C LEU A 72 -3.08 1.18 10.11
N LEU A 73 -2.32 2.27 10.15
CA LEU A 73 -2.38 3.23 11.25
C LEU A 73 -3.54 4.22 11.03
N PRO A 74 -4.01 4.92 12.09
CA PRO A 74 -5.11 5.88 11.96
C PRO A 74 -4.91 6.93 10.86
N GLU A 75 -3.66 7.38 10.62
CA GLU A 75 -3.39 8.34 9.55
C GLU A 75 -3.53 7.73 8.15
N GLY A 76 -3.18 6.46 7.98
CA GLY A 76 -3.40 5.73 6.72
C GLY A 76 -4.88 5.58 6.40
N VAL A 77 -5.69 5.16 7.39
CA VAL A 77 -7.15 5.05 7.27
C VAL A 77 -7.77 6.42 6.92
N ASN A 78 -7.44 7.45 7.69
CA ASN A 78 -7.95 8.81 7.47
C ASN A 78 -7.55 9.38 6.11
N THR A 79 -6.33 9.08 5.65
CA THR A 79 -5.87 9.51 4.31
C THR A 79 -6.73 8.89 3.21
N VAL A 80 -7.11 7.61 3.32
CA VAL A 80 -7.94 6.91 2.34
C VAL A 80 -9.40 7.39 2.38
N GLU A 81 -9.96 7.62 3.56
CA GLU A 81 -11.37 8.01 3.72
C GLU A 81 -11.63 9.49 3.46
N ASN A 82 -10.63 10.35 3.63
CA ASN A 82 -10.74 11.78 3.42
C ASN A 82 -10.17 12.22 2.06
N LYS A 83 -11.05 12.53 1.10
CA LYS A 83 -10.67 12.98 -0.26
C LYS A 83 -9.67 14.14 -0.29
N ASN A 84 -9.74 15.07 0.66
CA ASN A 84 -8.82 16.21 0.72
C ASN A 84 -7.42 15.77 1.17
N LYS A 85 -7.34 14.87 2.16
CA LYS A 85 -6.06 14.30 2.58
C LYS A 85 -5.46 13.43 1.48
N PHE A 86 -6.26 12.58 0.85
CA PHE A 86 -5.82 11.77 -0.27
C PHE A 86 -5.23 12.64 -1.38
N LYS A 87 -5.95 13.69 -1.81
CA LYS A 87 -5.47 14.64 -2.82
C LYS A 87 -4.19 15.35 -2.40
N LYS A 88 -4.03 15.68 -1.12
CA LYS A 88 -2.79 16.29 -0.62
C LYS A 88 -1.57 15.37 -0.76
N HIS A 89 -1.74 14.07 -0.55
CA HIS A 89 -0.64 13.10 -0.62
C HIS A 89 -0.39 12.54 -2.03
N PHE A 90 -1.45 12.30 -2.80
CA PHE A 90 -1.38 11.59 -4.10
C PHE A 90 -1.78 12.46 -5.30
N ASN A 91 -2.04 13.76 -5.06
CA ASN A 91 -2.33 14.77 -6.08
C ASN A 91 -3.57 14.50 -6.96
N HIS A 92 -4.53 13.69 -6.49
CA HIS A 92 -5.81 13.50 -7.17
C HIS A 92 -6.91 13.06 -6.19
N VAL A 93 -8.16 13.01 -6.67
CA VAL A 93 -9.30 12.55 -5.88
C VAL A 93 -9.53 11.07 -6.17
N ILE A 94 -9.66 10.27 -5.11
CA ILE A 94 -9.96 8.85 -5.22
C ILE A 94 -11.47 8.58 -5.13
N ASP A 95 -11.91 7.57 -5.89
CA ASP A 95 -13.15 6.84 -5.65
C ASP A 95 -12.81 5.36 -5.42
N LEU A 96 -12.95 4.90 -4.17
CA LEU A 96 -12.57 3.54 -3.77
C LEU A 96 -13.39 2.46 -4.48
N LYS A 97 -14.63 2.77 -4.88
CA LYS A 97 -15.53 1.84 -5.57
C LYS A 97 -15.08 1.57 -7.00
N PHE A 98 -14.49 2.58 -7.66
CA PHE A 98 -14.04 2.49 -9.05
C PHE A 98 -12.51 2.47 -9.17
N TYR A 99 -11.78 2.30 -8.05
CA TYR A 99 -10.33 2.31 -8.07
C TYR A 99 -9.76 1.16 -8.91
N GLN A 100 -8.98 1.50 -9.93
CA GLN A 100 -8.30 0.55 -10.80
C GLN A 100 -6.84 0.43 -10.37
N PHE A 101 -6.43 -0.80 -10.03
CA PHE A 101 -5.03 -1.13 -9.81
C PHE A 101 -4.33 -1.25 -11.16
N SER A 102 -3.06 -0.80 -11.22
CA SER A 102 -2.24 -0.98 -12.41
C SER A 102 -1.79 -2.44 -12.59
N TRP A 103 -1.81 -3.22 -11.52
CA TRP A 103 -1.50 -4.66 -11.53
C TRP A 103 -2.75 -5.52 -11.73
N GLY A 104 -2.57 -6.74 -12.23
CA GLY A 104 -3.65 -7.70 -12.49
C GLY A 104 -4.35 -7.51 -13.85
N ALA A 105 -4.38 -6.29 -14.38
CA ALA A 105 -4.59 -6.04 -15.80
C ALA A 105 -3.25 -6.14 -16.53
N SER A 106 -2.66 -7.35 -16.52
CA SER A 106 -1.48 -7.76 -17.29
C SER A 106 -0.61 -6.61 -17.84
N GLU A 107 0.51 -6.34 -17.17
CA GLU A 107 1.74 -6.07 -17.92
C GLU A 107 2.03 -7.34 -18.74
N LYS A 108 1.40 -7.44 -19.92
CA LYS A 108 1.70 -8.40 -20.98
C LYS A 108 2.45 -7.66 -22.08
#